data_AF-A0A935J5B8-F1
#
_entry.id   AF-A0A935J5B8-F1
#
_cell.length_a   1.000
_cell.length_b   1.000
_cell.length_c   1.000
_cell.angle_alpha   90.00
_cell.angle_beta   90.00
_cell.angle_gamma   90.00
#
_symmetry.space_group_name_H-M   'P 1'
#
loop_
_entity.id
_entity.type
_entity.pdbx_description
1 polymer ?
#
loop_
_entity_poly.entity_id
_entity_poly.type
_entity_poly.pdbx_seq_one_letter_code
_entity_poly.pdbx_strand_id
1 'polypeptide(L)'
;MPTQTAKKTHFGFAALILGVISILLLGTRFAVAYMRISPEIFGRMNQFTTLFFCILTPLAFALGVWGHTRKNDSKAYARIAIGLTTLPFLVLLVQFALSFFVR
;
A
#
# COMPACT_ATOMS: atom_id res chain seq x y z
N MET A 1 -19.04 12.10 -37.21
CA MET A 1 -18.99 12.52 -35.79
C MET A 1 -17.53 12.64 -35.40
N PRO A 2 -17.06 13.75 -34.81
CA PRO A 2 -15.67 13.82 -34.35
C PRO A 2 -15.49 12.79 -33.23
N THR A 3 -14.62 11.81 -33.47
CA THR A 3 -14.26 10.76 -32.53
C THR A 3 -13.52 11.43 -31.37
N GLN A 4 -14.23 11.77 -30.29
CA GLN A 4 -13.58 12.22 -29.06
C GLN A 4 -12.76 11.05 -28.51
N THR A 5 -11.45 11.08 -28.73
CA THR A 5 -10.52 10.12 -28.15
C THR A 5 -10.61 10.25 -26.64
N ALA A 6 -11.08 9.18 -25.98
CA ALA A 6 -11.30 9.22 -24.55
C ALA A 6 -9.98 9.50 -23.81
N LYS A 7 -9.99 10.49 -22.89
CA LYS A 7 -8.79 10.91 -22.16
C LYS A 7 -8.17 9.72 -21.40
N LYS A 8 -6.84 9.60 -21.44
CA LYS A 8 -6.08 8.62 -20.65
C LYS A 8 -6.30 8.89 -19.16
N THR A 9 -6.51 7.85 -18.39
CA THR A 9 -6.55 7.92 -16.93
C THR A 9 -5.24 7.36 -16.37
N HIS A 10 -4.84 7.84 -15.19
CA HIS A 10 -3.55 7.50 -14.57
C HIS A 10 -3.72 6.86 -13.18
N PHE A 11 -4.88 6.25 -12.92
CA PHE A 11 -5.19 5.65 -11.63
C PHE A 11 -4.27 4.47 -11.33
N GLY A 12 -3.93 3.64 -12.33
CA GLY A 12 -3.02 2.52 -12.13
C GLY A 12 -1.60 2.96 -11.76
N PHE A 13 -1.12 4.07 -12.33
CA PHE A 13 0.19 4.62 -12.00
C PHE A 13 0.20 5.30 -10.61
N ALA A 14 -0.86 6.04 -10.27
CA ALA A 14 -1.02 6.61 -8.93
C ALA A 14 -1.10 5.49 -7.87
N ALA A 15 -1.84 4.42 -8.14
CA ALA A 15 -1.91 3.24 -7.28
C ALA A 15 -0.53 2.62 -7.07
N LEU A 16 0.29 2.51 -8.13
CA LEU A 16 1.63 1.96 -8.05
C LEU A 16 2.52 2.81 -7.13
N ILE A 17 2.52 4.13 -7.29
CA ILE A 17 3.30 5.04 -6.45
C ILE A 17 2.91 4.86 -4.97
N LEU A 18 1.62 4.89 -4.67
CA LEU A 18 1.14 4.74 -3.29
C LEU A 18 1.43 3.34 -2.73
N GLY A 19 1.35 2.30 -3.56
CA GLY A 19 1.72 0.93 -3.18
C GLY A 19 3.21 0.81 -2.81
N VAL A 20 4.09 1.42 -3.61
CA VAL A 20 5.54 1.47 -3.32
C VAL A 20 5.81 2.23 -2.03
N ILE A 21 5.17 3.38 -1.81
CA ILE A 21 5.32 4.14 -0.56
C ILE A 21 4.85 3.31 0.64
N SER A 22 3.74 2.58 0.51
CA SER A 22 3.22 1.71 1.56
C SER A 22 4.19 0.59 1.92
N ILE A 23 4.83 -0.04 0.92
CA ILE A 23 5.88 -1.05 1.13
C ILE A 23 7.09 -0.43 1.85
N LEU A 24 7.53 0.76 1.43
CA LEU A 24 8.66 1.44 2.07
C LEU A 24 8.37 1.78 3.53
N LEU A 25 7.16 2.24 3.85
CA LEU A 25 6.73 2.50 5.24
C LEU A 25 6.70 1.23 6.09
N LEU A 26 6.30 0.10 5.51
CA LEU A 26 6.39 -1.18 6.18
C LEU A 26 7.85 -1.57 6.44
N GLY A 27 8.73 -1.36 5.45
CA GLY A 27 10.17 -1.58 5.60
C GLY A 27 10.80 -0.72 6.69
N THR A 28 10.45 0.58 6.76
CA THR A 28 10.96 1.47 7.81
C THR A 28 10.48 1.03 9.19
N ARG A 29 9.24 0.54 9.33
CA ARG A 29 8.74 -0.03 10.60
C ARG A 29 9.64 -1.18 11.10
N PHE A 30 10.06 -2.08 10.21
CA PHE A 30 10.99 -3.15 10.57
C PHE A 30 12.39 -2.61 10.88
N ALA A 31 12.92 -1.68 10.08
CA ALA A 31 14.25 -1.10 10.29
C ALA A 31 14.36 -0.38 11.65
N VAL A 32 13.31 0.35 12.04
CA VAL A 32 13.23 1.06 13.32
C VAL A 32 13.29 0.11 14.51
N ALA A 33 12.83 -1.14 14.37
CA ALA A 33 12.94 -2.16 15.43
C ALA A 33 14.38 -2.62 15.71
N TYR A 34 15.31 -2.41 14.76
CA TYR A 34 16.72 -2.76 14.93
C TYR A 34 17.61 -1.56 15.25
N MET A 35 17.05 -0.33 15.30
CA MET A 35 17.80 0.87 15.66
C MET A 35 17.87 1.03 17.18
N ARG A 36 19.05 1.41 17.70
CA ARG A 36 19.24 1.75 19.12
C ARG A 36 18.70 3.15 19.40
N ILE A 37 17.38 3.27 19.48
CA ILE A 37 16.67 4.53 19.78
C ILE A 37 15.90 4.43 21.10
N SER A 38 15.53 5.57 21.67
CA SER A 38 14.70 5.58 22.88
C SER A 38 13.30 5.02 22.59
N PRO A 39 12.62 4.39 23.59
CA PRO A 39 11.27 3.85 23.43
C PRO A 39 10.24 4.88 22.95
N GLU A 40 10.41 6.15 23.34
CA GLU A 40 9.53 7.26 22.95
C GLU A 40 9.67 7.63 21.46
N ILE A 41 10.89 7.57 20.93
CA ILE A 41 11.15 7.82 19.50
C ILE A 41 10.63 6.61 18.70
N PHE A 42 10.89 5.40 19.17
CA PHE A 42 10.35 4.17 18.58
C PHE A 42 8.82 4.22 18.50
N GLY A 43 8.15 4.55 19.61
CA GLY A 43 6.70 4.64 19.70
C GLY A 43 6.11 5.63 18.70
N ARG A 44 6.66 6.85 18.63
CA ARG A 44 6.22 7.87 17.68
C ARG A 44 6.43 7.42 16.23
N MET A 45 7.63 6.94 15.88
CA MET A 45 7.91 6.48 14.51
C MET A 45 7.00 5.33 14.09
N ASN A 46 6.79 4.36 14.98
CA ASN A 46 5.92 3.21 14.71
C ASN A 46 4.45 3.61 14.57
N GLN A 47 3.96 4.58 15.37
CA GLN A 47 2.61 5.11 15.23
C GLN A 47 2.42 5.86 13.90
N PHE A 48 3.37 6.71 13.52
CA PHE A 48 3.31 7.44 12.25
C PHE A 48 3.34 6.48 11.05
N THR A 49 4.29 5.54 11.00
CA THR A 49 4.37 4.57 9.89
C THR A 49 3.13 3.70 9.81
N THR A 50 2.57 3.29 10.95
CA THR A 50 1.32 2.52 11.01
C THR A 50 0.14 3.33 10.50
N LEU A 51 -0.01 4.59 10.93
CA LEU A 51 -1.09 5.47 10.47
C LEU A 51 -1.04 5.66 8.94
N PHE A 52 0.12 6.01 8.40
CA PHE A 52 0.27 6.18 6.96
C PHE A 52 0.03 4.87 6.20
N PHE A 53 0.51 3.74 6.70
CA PHE A 53 0.26 2.44 6.09
C PHE A 53 -1.25 2.12 6.03
N CYS A 54 -2.00 2.40 7.11
CA CYS A 54 -3.45 2.18 7.18
C CYS A 54 -4.25 3.10 6.24
N ILE A 55 -3.73 4.27 5.85
CA ILE A 55 -4.41 5.19 4.91
C ILE A 55 -3.99 4.89 3.47
N LEU A 56 -2.69 4.73 3.22
CA LEU A 56 -2.14 4.58 1.87
C LEU A 56 -2.46 3.22 1.26
N THR A 57 -2.49 2.15 2.05
CA THR A 57 -2.75 0.80 1.53
C THR A 57 -4.17 0.65 0.95
N PRO A 58 -5.26 1.03 1.66
CA PRO A 58 -6.61 1.00 1.09
C PRO A 58 -6.77 1.95 -0.10
N LEU A 59 -6.13 3.13 -0.05
CA LEU A 59 -6.19 4.10 -1.14
C LEU A 59 -5.50 3.58 -2.41
N ALA A 60 -4.32 2.99 -2.27
CA ALA A 60 -3.59 2.35 -3.36
C ALA A 60 -4.37 1.16 -3.93
N PHE A 61 -5.01 0.37 -3.08
CA PHE A 61 -5.88 -0.72 -3.52
C PHE A 61 -7.09 -0.20 -4.31
N ALA A 62 -7.82 0.79 -3.80
CA ALA A 62 -8.98 1.38 -4.46
C ALA A 62 -8.63 2.00 -5.82
N LEU A 63 -7.53 2.76 -5.89
CA LEU A 63 -7.00 3.30 -7.13
C LEU A 63 -6.55 2.20 -8.10
N GLY A 64 -5.98 1.11 -7.57
CA GLY A 64 -5.62 -0.06 -8.36
C GLY A 64 -6.84 -0.71 -8.99
N VAL A 65 -7.92 -0.94 -8.22
CA VAL A 65 -9.18 -1.50 -8.72
C VAL A 65 -9.83 -0.56 -9.76
N TRP A 66 -9.86 0.74 -9.50
CA TRP A 66 -10.36 1.72 -10.47
C TRP A 66 -9.51 1.78 -11.76
N GLY A 67 -8.19 1.75 -11.63
CA GLY A 67 -7.28 1.66 -12.78
C GLY A 67 -7.45 0.36 -13.56
N HIS A 68 -7.78 -0.74 -12.89
CA HIS A 68 -8.00 -2.03 -13.56
C HIS A 68 -9.30 -2.06 -14.38
N THR A 69 -10.34 -1.40 -13.88
CA THR A 69 -11.69 -1.37 -14.48
C THR A 69 -11.83 -0.36 -15.62
N ARG A 70 -11.01 0.70 -15.65
CA ARG A 70 -11.02 1.72 -16.71
C ARG A 70 -10.30 1.22 -17.97
N LYS A 71 -10.96 1.33 -19.14
CA LYS A 71 -10.38 0.91 -20.44
C LYS A 71 -9.18 1.76 -20.89
N ASN A 72 -9.05 3.00 -20.41
CA ASN A 72 -8.02 3.96 -20.82
C ASN A 72 -6.85 4.07 -19.84
N ASP A 73 -6.70 3.11 -18.93
CA ASP A 73 -5.65 3.07 -17.92
C ASP A 73 -4.70 1.89 -18.13
N SER A 74 -3.54 1.95 -17.49
CA SER A 74 -2.58 0.85 -17.51
C SER A 74 -3.00 -0.24 -16.53
N LYS A 75 -3.61 -1.30 -17.07
CA LYS A 75 -3.98 -2.50 -16.29
C LYS A 75 -2.78 -3.17 -15.63
N ALA A 76 -1.59 -3.07 -16.24
CA ALA A 76 -0.36 -3.63 -15.68
C ALA A 76 0.00 -2.95 -14.35
N TYR A 77 0.04 -1.61 -14.33
CA TYR A 77 0.35 -0.85 -13.11
C TYR A 77 -0.71 -1.06 -12.04
N ALA A 78 -1.98 -1.09 -12.42
CA ALA A 78 -3.08 -1.41 -11.51
C ALA A 78 -2.92 -2.79 -10.85
N ARG A 79 -2.60 -3.84 -11.61
CA ARG A 79 -2.39 -5.19 -11.05
C ARG A 79 -1.19 -5.26 -10.13
N ILE A 80 -0.07 -4.63 -10.51
CA ILE A 80 1.14 -4.58 -9.68
C ILE A 80 0.83 -3.85 -8.36
N ALA A 81 0.14 -2.72 -8.42
CA ALA A 81 -0.26 -1.96 -7.23
C ALA A 81 -1.17 -2.78 -6.29
N ILE A 82 -2.16 -3.49 -6.85
CA ILE A 82 -3.02 -4.40 -6.07
C ILE A 82 -2.18 -5.49 -5.42
N GLY A 83 -1.26 -6.12 -6.17
CA GLY A 83 -0.38 -7.15 -5.63
C GLY A 83 0.51 -6.63 -4.50
N LEU A 84 1.19 -5.50 -4.71
CA LEU A 84 2.07 -4.86 -3.73
C LEU A 84 1.35 -4.43 -2.45
N THR A 85 0.06 -4.11 -2.52
CA THR A 85 -0.72 -3.69 -1.34
C THR A 85 -1.36 -4.89 -0.63
N THR A 86 -1.85 -5.86 -1.38
CA THR A 86 -2.58 -7.02 -0.84
C THR A 86 -1.64 -8.01 -0.17
N LEU A 87 -0.48 -8.31 -0.77
CA LEU A 87 0.42 -9.35 -0.24
C LEU A 87 0.95 -9.02 1.16
N PRO A 88 1.49 -7.82 1.42
CA PRO A 88 1.95 -7.46 2.77
C PRO A 88 0.82 -7.39 3.78
N PHE A 89 -0.36 -6.92 3.36
CA PHE A 89 -1.55 -6.91 4.21
C PHE A 89 -1.93 -8.33 4.65
N LEU A 90 -1.95 -9.30 3.73
CA LEU A 90 -2.24 -10.71 4.05
C LEU A 90 -1.20 -11.29 5.01
N VAL A 91 0.09 -11.00 4.82
CA VAL A 91 1.15 -11.44 5.75
C VAL A 91 0.92 -10.89 7.15
N LEU A 92 0.64 -9.59 7.28
CA LEU A 92 0.35 -8.96 8.57
C LEU A 92 -0.93 -9.52 9.21
N LEU A 93 -1.96 -9.79 8.41
CA LEU A 93 -3.21 -10.37 8.89
C LEU A 93 -2.99 -11.80 9.43
N VAL A 94 -2.18 -12.62 8.75
CA VAL A 94 -1.81 -13.96 9.23
C VAL A 94 -1.01 -13.86 10.52
N GLN A 95 -0.02 -12.96 10.61
CA GLN A 95 0.73 -12.74 11.86
C GLN A 95 -0.17 -12.32 13.02
N PHE A 96 -1.10 -11.41 12.75
CA PHE A 96 -2.09 -10.96 13.74
C PHE A 96 -3.00 -12.13 14.18
N ALA A 97 -3.53 -12.91 13.25
CA ALA A 97 -4.37 -14.06 13.57
C ALA A 97 -3.60 -15.09 14.43
N LEU A 98 -2.36 -15.43 14.05
CA LEU A 98 -1.52 -16.36 14.81
C LEU A 98 -1.22 -15.87 16.24
N SER A 99 -1.16 -14.56 16.47
CA SER A 99 -0.94 -13.99 17.81
C SER A 99 -2.06 -14.29 18.82
N PHE A 100 -3.26 -14.66 18.35
CA PHE A 100 -4.35 -15.11 19.23
C PHE A 100 -4.24 -16.58 19.61
N PHE A 101 -3.58 -17.40 18.80
CA PHE A 101 -3.46 -18.85 19.00
C PHE A 101 -2.19 -19.26 19.75
N VAL A 102 -1.15 -18.44 19.68
CA VAL A 102 0.15 -18.68 20.36
C VAL A 102 0.20 -17.99 21.74
N ARG A 103 -0.95 -17.86 22.42
CA ARG A 103 -1.01 -17.41 23.82
C ARG A 103 -0.86 -18.58 24.78
#